data_AF-A0AAV2HS82-F1
#
_entry.id   AF-A0AAV2HS82-F1
#
_cell.length_a   1.000
_cell.length_b   1.000
_cell.length_c   1.000
_cell.angle_alpha   90.00
_cell.angle_beta   90.00
_cell.angle_gamma   90.00
#
_symmetry.space_group_name_H-M   'P 1'
#
loop_
_entity.id
_entity.type
_entity.pdbx_description
1 polymer ?
#
loop_
_entity_poly.entity_id
_entity_poly.type
_entity_poly.pdbx_seq_one_letter_code
_entity_poly.pdbx_strand_id
1 'polypeptide(L)' 'MSLANVSKTIYNAIFRRTSTFVLTCVVLAYPFERAFNTLTEQYFRQINKGKLYDDIKKKPEPEEEE' A
#
# COMPACT_ATOMS: atom_id res chain seq x y z
N MET A 1 15.49 6.95 -23.45
CA MET A 1 15.13 8.19 -22.73
C MET A 1 15.90 8.20 -21.41
N SER A 2 16.83 9.13 -21.19
CA SER A 2 17.67 9.13 -19.97
C SER A 2 16.83 9.47 -18.73
N LEU A 3 17.20 8.93 -17.56
CA LEU A 3 16.59 9.23 -16.26
C LEU A 3 16.58 10.74 -15.98
N ALA A 4 17.62 11.45 -16.42
CA ALA A 4 17.74 12.90 -16.34
C ALA A 4 16.72 13.65 -17.20
N ASN A 5 16.24 13.06 -18.30
CA ASN A 5 15.23 13.67 -19.17
C ASN A 5 13.82 13.41 -18.62
N VAL A 6 13.60 12.26 -17.99
CA VAL A 6 12.34 11.94 -17.31
C VAL A 6 12.15 12.85 -16.10
N SER A 7 13.18 13.01 -15.26
CA SER A 7 13.11 13.90 -14.09
C SER A 7 12.88 15.36 -14.47
N LYS A 8 13.53 15.87 -15.53
CA LYS A 8 13.28 17.21 -16.07
C LYS A 8 11.84 17.38 -16.56
N THR A 9 11.29 16.38 -17.24
CA THR A 9 9.91 16.41 -17.73
C THR A 9 8.92 16.45 -16.57
N ILE A 10 9.10 15.57 -15.57
CA ILE A 10 8.25 15.50 -14.37
C ILE A 10 8.33 16.79 -13.56
N TYR A 11 9.54 17.35 -13.37
CA TYR A 11 9.71 18.61 -12.66
C TYR A 11 8.96 19.75 -13.34
N ASN A 12 9.13 19.90 -14.65
CA ASN A 12 8.47 20.95 -15.41
C ASN A 12 6.95 20.79 -15.47
N ALA A 13 6.44 19.56 -15.46
CA ALA A 13 5.02 19.26 -15.53
C ALA A 13 4.29 19.43 -14.17
N ILE A 14 4.91 18.97 -13.08
CA ILE A 14 4.21 18.80 -11.79
C ILE A 14 4.82 19.69 -10.70
N PHE A 15 6.14 19.68 -10.55
CA PHE A 15 6.84 20.26 -9.40
C PHE A 15 7.28 21.72 -9.60
N ARG A 16 7.14 22.28 -10.81
CA ARG A 16 7.58 23.65 -11.13
C ARG A 16 6.77 24.74 -10.45
N ARG A 17 5.47 24.53 -10.21
CA ARG A 17 4.58 25.49 -9.52
C ARG A 17 4.09 24.89 -8.22
N THR A 18 4.13 25.67 -7.14
CA THR A 18 3.65 25.22 -5.82
C THR A 18 2.19 24.79 -5.84
N SER A 19 1.34 25.49 -6.61
CA SER A 19 -0.07 25.12 -6.76
C SER A 19 -0.29 23.78 -7.46
N THR A 20 0.45 23.47 -8.54
CA THR A 20 0.35 22.16 -9.23
C THR A 20 0.95 21.04 -8.40
N PHE A 21 2.01 21.35 -7.66
CA PHE A 21 2.64 20.41 -6.72
C PHE A 21 1.67 20.00 -5.61
N VAL A 22 1.08 20.97 -4.89
CA VAL A 22 0.13 20.69 -3.80
C VAL A 22 -1.09 19.93 -4.32
N LEU A 23 -1.65 20.35 -5.46
CA LEU A 23 -2.77 19.64 -6.10
C LEU A 23 -2.42 18.18 -6.36
N THR A 24 -1.23 17.92 -6.91
CA THR A 24 -0.79 16.56 -7.22
C THR A 24 -0.60 15.73 -5.96
N CYS A 25 -0.02 16.30 -4.90
CA CYS A 25 0.12 15.61 -3.62
C CYS A 25 -1.24 15.22 -3.03
N VAL A 26 -2.22 16.13 -3.03
CA VAL A 26 -3.56 15.84 -2.48
C VAL A 26 -4.28 14.78 -3.30
N VAL A 27 -4.24 14.90 -4.63
CA VAL A 27 -4.89 13.92 -5.53
C VAL A 27 -4.25 12.55 -5.41
N LEU A 28 -2.93 12.47 -5.25
CA LEU A 28 -2.23 11.19 -5.12
C LEU A 28 -2.31 10.59 -3.72
N ALA A 29 -2.45 11.41 -2.67
CA ALA A 29 -2.47 10.94 -1.29
C ALA A 29 -3.61 9.93 -1.03
N TYR A 30 -4.83 10.23 -1.51
CA TYR A 30 -6.00 9.37 -1.29
C TYR A 30 -5.86 7.95 -1.90
N PRO A 31 -5.58 7.78 -3.21
CA PRO A 31 -5.38 6.44 -3.77
C PRO A 31 -4.10 5.78 -3.23
N PHE A 32 -3.06 6.56 -2.92
CA PHE A 32 -1.84 6.03 -2.31
C PHE A 32 -2.12 5.42 -0.94
N GLU A 33 -2.88 6.09 -0.08
CA GLU A 33 -3.27 5.58 1.24
C GLU A 33 -3.98 4.23 1.12
N ARG A 34 -4.97 4.12 0.23
CA ARG A 34 -5.75 2.88 0.05
C ARG A 34 -4.88 1.72 -0.45
N ALA A 35 -4.00 2.01 -1.42
CA ALA A 35 -3.08 1.01 -1.96
C ALA A 35 -2.06 0.60 -0.91
N PHE A 36 -1.43 1.57 -0.23
CA PHE A 36 -0.41 1.33 0.77
C PHE A 36 -0.93 0.51 1.95
N ASN A 37 -2.11 0.86 2.48
CA ASN A 37 -2.74 0.11 3.56
C ASN A 37 -3.01 -1.35 3.17
N THR A 38 -3.52 -1.59 1.96
CA THR A 38 -3.80 -2.95 1.48
C THR A 38 -2.52 -3.76 1.28
N LEU A 39 -1.49 -3.15 0.66
CA LEU A 39 -0.22 -3.80 0.40
C LEU A 39 0.52 -4.15 1.69
N THR A 40 0.59 -3.22 2.64
CA THR A 40 1.27 -3.43 3.92
C THR A 40 0.55 -4.46 4.76
N GLU A 41 -0.78 -4.45 4.80
CA GLU A 41 -1.57 -5.49 5.48
C GLU A 41 -1.32 -6.87 4.88
N GLN A 42 -1.34 -7.00 3.55
CA GLN A 42 -1.05 -8.27 2.87
C GLN A 42 0.37 -8.75 3.16
N TYR A 43 1.35 -7.85 3.10
CA TYR A 43 2.74 -8.15 3.39
C TYR A 43 2.94 -8.60 4.84
N PHE A 44 2.32 -7.89 5.79
CA PHE A 44 2.35 -8.23 7.21
C PHE A 44 1.73 -9.60 7.48
N ARG A 45 0.55 -9.87 6.92
CA ARG A 45 -0.12 -11.17 7.01
C ARG A 45 0.74 -12.27 6.41
N GLN A 46 1.41 -12.01 5.28
CA GLN A 46 2.27 -12.98 4.64
C GLN A 46 3.48 -13.38 5.50
N ILE A 47 4.09 -12.41 6.19
CA ILE A 47 5.21 -12.68 7.09
C ILE A 47 4.75 -13.43 8.34
N ASN A 48 3.55 -13.13 8.84
CA ASN A 48 3.05 -13.67 10.10
C ASN A 48 2.04 -14.82 9.93
N LYS A 49 1.98 -15.44 8.75
CA LYS A 49 1.10 -16.58 8.48
C LYS A 49 1.22 -17.65 9.58
N GLY A 50 0.08 -18.09 10.09
CA GLY A 50 -0.02 -19.11 11.14
C GLY A 50 0.12 -18.57 12.56
N LYS A 51 0.43 -17.28 12.75
CA LYS A 51 0.48 -16.61 14.06
C LYS A 51 -0.68 -15.66 14.29
N LEU A 52 -1.40 -15.25 13.23
CA LEU A 52 -2.54 -14.37 13.38
C LEU A 52 -3.71 -15.11 14.01
N TYR A 53 -4.51 -14.39 14.81
CA TYR A 53 -5.74 -14.91 15.38
C TYR A 53 -6.67 -15.49 14.31
N ASP A 54 -6.77 -14.84 13.16
CA ASP A 54 -7.55 -15.29 12.00
C ASP A 54 -7.12 -16.67 11.47
N ASP A 55 -5.82 -17.00 11.59
CA ASP A 55 -5.27 -18.30 11.18
C ASP A 55 -5.52 -19.39 12.24
N ILE A 56 -5.57 -19.01 13.51
CA ILE A 56 -5.72 -19.92 14.66
C ILE A 56 -7.19 -20.29 14.90
N LYS A 57 -8.10 -19.34 14.73
CA LYS A 57 -9.55 -19.52 14.99
C LYS A 57 -10.22 -20.50 14.04
N LYS A 58 -9.64 -20.78 12.88
CA LYS A 58 -10.19 -21.70 11.87
C LYS A 58 -10.16 -23.18 12.26
N LYS A 59 -9.63 -23.55 13.43
CA LYS A 59 -9.78 -24.90 13.97
C LYS A 59 -11.20 -25.05 14.54
N PRO A 60 -12.10 -25.88 13.96
CA PRO A 60 -13.19 -26.41 14.76
C PRO A 60 -12.58 -27.09 16.00
N GLU A 61 -13.21 -26.91 17.15
CA GLU A 61 -12.92 -27.72 18.33
C GLU A 61 -12.91 -29.20 17.90
N PRO A 62 -11.96 -30.03 18.36
CA PRO A 62 -12.01 -31.45 18.06
C PRO A 62 -13.38 -31.95 18.52
N GLU A 63 -14.15 -32.54 17.60
CA GLU A 63 -15.33 -33.33 17.97
C GLU A 63 -14.83 -34.39 18.95
N GLU A 64 -15.16 -34.21 20.23
CA GLU A 64 -14.92 -35.22 21.25
C GLU A 64 -15.70 -36.47 20.80
N GLU A 65 -14.95 -37.54 20.56
CA GLU A 65 -15.49 -38.85 20.19
C GLU A 65 -16.49 -39.30 21.26
N GLU A 66 -17.79 -39.36 20.91
CA GLU A 66 -18.82 -40.16 21.60
C GLU A 66 -19.33 -41.28 20.68
#